data_AF-I7AI50-F1
#
_entry.id   AF-I7AI50-F1
#
_cell.length_a   1.000
_cell.length_b   1.000
_cell.length_c   1.000
_cell.angle_alpha   90.00
_cell.angle_beta   90.00
_cell.angle_gamma   90.00
#
_symmetry.space_group_name_H-M   'P 1'
#
loop_
_entity.id
_entity.type
_entity.pdbx_description
1 polymer ?
#
loop_
_entity_poly.entity_id
_entity_poly.type
_entity_poly.pdbx_seq_one_letter_code
_entity_poly.pdbx_strand_id
1 'polypeptide(L)'
;MKNSEFWLVAGSQFLYGSEVLEIVDARAQEMAAELSRVLPYPPGCKVTAKTNQEITDAVKAADYDVTAEQTKDQATIMDIESVHISKDTTVEGLERQLFFERSGMETAVR
;
A
#
# COMPACT_ATOMS: atom_id res chain seq x y z
N MET A 1 11.20 -16.34 1.79
CA MET A 1 10.65 -14.98 1.95
C MET A 1 10.64 -14.34 0.57
N LYS A 2 9.50 -13.82 0.12
CA LYS A 2 9.36 -13.20 -1.21
C LYS A 2 10.05 -11.82 -1.18
N ASN A 3 10.65 -11.39 -2.29
CA ASN A 3 11.28 -10.07 -2.41
C ASN A 3 10.19 -8.98 -2.40
N SER A 4 9.91 -8.41 -1.23
CA SER A 4 8.97 -7.28 -1.10
C SER A 4 9.72 -5.96 -1.17
N GLU A 5 9.32 -5.11 -2.12
CA GLU A 5 9.82 -3.75 -2.27
C GLU A 5 8.82 -2.77 -1.65
N PHE A 6 9.31 -1.81 -0.85
CA PHE A 6 8.48 -0.76 -0.25
C PHE A 6 8.84 0.58 -0.85
N TRP A 7 7.83 1.41 -1.18
CA TRP A 7 8.05 2.72 -1.77
C TRP A 7 7.63 3.83 -0.82
N LEU A 8 8.54 4.77 -0.58
CA LEU A 8 8.24 6.05 0.03
C LEU A 8 7.83 7.02 -1.08
N VAL A 9 6.61 7.55 -0.96
CA VAL A 9 6.06 8.58 -1.88
C VAL A 9 5.81 9.85 -1.08
N ALA A 10 6.51 10.93 -1.42
CA ALA A 10 6.30 12.23 -0.79
C ALA A 10 5.26 13.03 -1.57
N GLY A 11 4.30 13.63 -0.87
CA GLY A 11 3.29 14.50 -1.49
C GLY A 11 3.70 15.98 -1.48
N SER A 12 3.43 16.71 -2.55
CA SER A 12 3.59 18.17 -2.62
C SER A 12 2.63 18.81 -3.64
N GLN A 13 2.77 20.11 -3.91
CA GLN A 13 2.01 20.82 -4.94
C GLN A 13 2.84 21.92 -5.62
N PHE A 14 2.58 22.20 -6.91
CA PHE A 14 3.32 23.21 -7.68
C PHE A 14 3.21 24.63 -7.12
N LEU A 15 2.13 24.94 -6.41
CA LEU A 15 1.89 26.27 -5.83
C LEU A 15 2.93 26.67 -4.77
N TYR A 16 3.74 25.72 -4.27
CA TYR A 16 4.78 26.01 -3.29
C TYR A 16 6.10 26.53 -3.90
N GLY A 17 6.25 26.51 -5.23
CA GLY A 17 7.47 26.97 -5.91
C GLY A 17 8.62 25.96 -5.87
N SER A 18 9.61 26.13 -6.75
CA SER A 18 10.67 25.15 -6.99
C SER A 18 11.55 24.88 -5.77
N GLU A 19 11.88 25.91 -5.00
CA GLU A 19 12.73 25.79 -3.80
C GLU A 19 12.11 24.83 -2.76
N VAL A 20 10.80 24.96 -2.50
CA VAL A 20 10.10 24.07 -1.56
C VAL A 20 10.05 22.64 -2.10
N LEU A 21 9.87 22.48 -3.41
CA LEU A 21 9.83 21.16 -4.04
C LEU A 21 11.19 20.44 -3.97
N GLU A 22 12.29 21.17 -4.12
CA GLU A 22 13.65 20.64 -3.96
C GLU A 22 13.91 20.19 -2.52
N ILE A 23 13.46 20.99 -1.54
CA ILE A 23 13.57 20.64 -0.12
C ILE A 23 12.78 19.37 0.19
N VAL A 24 11.54 19.26 -0.29
CA VAL A 24 10.71 18.07 -0.06
C VAL A 24 11.35 16.82 -0.64
N ASP A 25 11.92 16.91 -1.85
CA ASP A 25 12.59 15.77 -2.49
C ASP A 25 13.83 15.33 -1.71
N ALA A 26 14.68 16.29 -1.31
CA ALA A 26 15.86 16.02 -0.51
C ALA A 26 15.52 15.37 0.85
N ARG A 27 14.47 15.86 1.52
CA ARG A 27 14.02 15.30 2.81
C ARG A 27 13.41 13.91 2.66
N ALA A 28 12.66 13.65 1.59
CA ALA A 28 12.11 12.33 1.32
C ALA A 28 13.22 11.28 1.12
N GLN A 29 14.30 11.65 0.42
CA GLN A 29 15.47 10.80 0.25
C GLN A 29 16.20 10.54 1.58
N GLU A 30 16.39 11.57 2.40
CA GLU A 30 16.98 11.44 3.74
C GLU A 30 16.17 10.49 4.62
N MET A 31 14.84 10.62 4.63
CA MET A 31 13.94 9.74 5.37
C MET A 31 14.05 8.29 4.91
N ALA A 32 14.03 8.04 3.60
CA ALA A 32 14.18 6.69 3.04
C ALA A 32 15.54 6.07 3.44
N ALA A 33 16.61 6.86 3.41
CA ALA A 33 17.94 6.39 3.79
C ALA A 33 18.04 6.03 5.29
N GLU A 34 17.48 6.86 6.18
CA GLU A 34 17.48 6.58 7.61
C GLU A 34 16.59 5.38 7.97
N LEU A 35 15.39 5.29 7.38
CA LEU A 35 14.50 4.13 7.57
C LEU A 35 15.15 2.83 7.09
N SER A 36 15.92 2.89 6.00
CA SER A 36 16.62 1.73 5.45
C SER A 36 17.67 1.13 6.40
N ARG A 37 18.14 1.89 7.39
CA ARG A 37 19.10 1.39 8.40
C ARG A 37 18.45 0.54 9.47
N VAL A 38 17.15 0.73 9.70
CA VAL A 38 16.42 0.14 10.84
C VAL A 38 15.43 -0.93 10.39
N LEU A 39 14.86 -0.78 9.18
CA LEU A 39 13.80 -1.66 8.71
C LEU A 39 14.33 -2.94 8.05
N PRO A 40 13.71 -4.11 8.31
CA PRO A 40 14.06 -5.37 7.65
C PRO A 40 13.86 -5.34 6.13
N TYR A 41 12.97 -4.47 5.65
CA TYR A 41 12.69 -4.23 4.24
C TYR A 41 12.82 -2.72 3.97
N PRO A 42 13.97 -2.27 3.45
CA PRO A 42 14.27 -0.85 3.28
C PRO A 42 13.39 -0.21 2.19
N PRO A 43 12.70 0.91 2.47
CA PRO A 43 11.91 1.58 1.45
C PRO A 43 12.77 2.41 0.50
N GLY A 44 12.50 2.32 -0.80
CA GLY A 44 13.06 3.21 -1.81
C GLY A 44 12.21 4.48 -1.96
N CYS A 45 12.84 5.66 -2.05
CA CYS A 45 12.15 6.90 -2.42
C CYS A 45 11.94 6.91 -3.94
N LYS A 46 10.68 6.84 -4.40
CA LYS A 46 10.37 6.73 -5.84
C LYS A 46 9.96 8.03 -6.50
N VAL A 47 9.17 8.87 -5.82
CA VAL A 47 8.65 10.10 -6.43
C VAL A 47 8.19 11.10 -5.38
N THR A 48 8.37 12.39 -5.68
CA THR A 48 7.61 13.48 -5.05
C THR A 48 6.41 13.79 -5.96
N ALA A 49 5.23 13.26 -5.63
CA ALA A 49 4.03 13.44 -6.44
C ALA A 49 3.42 14.84 -6.20
N LYS A 50 3.15 15.57 -7.28
CA LYS A 50 2.69 16.97 -7.27
C LYS A 50 1.33 17.13 -7.96
N THR A 51 0.88 16.10 -8.65
CA THR A 51 -0.37 16.04 -9.42
C THR A 51 -1.14 14.76 -9.16
N ASN A 52 -2.45 14.81 -9.42
CA ASN A 52 -3.30 13.63 -9.38
C ASN A 52 -2.84 12.53 -10.34
N GLN A 53 -2.27 12.91 -11.49
CA GLN A 53 -1.75 11.95 -12.47
C GLN A 53 -0.53 11.21 -11.92
N GLU A 54 0.44 11.92 -11.33
CA GLU A 54 1.62 11.29 -10.72
C GLU A 54 1.24 10.38 -9.54
N ILE A 55 0.25 10.76 -8.72
CA ILE A 55 -0.27 9.90 -7.66
C ILE A 55 -0.90 8.64 -8.26
N THR A 56 -1.76 8.81 -9.28
CA THR A 56 -2.44 7.70 -9.95
C THR A 56 -1.43 6.75 -10.59
N ASP A 57 -0.39 7.28 -11.23
CA ASP A 57 0.63 6.48 -11.89
C ASP A 57 1.54 5.77 -10.87
N ALA A 58 1.87 6.41 -9.75
CA ALA A 58 2.62 5.78 -8.66
C ALA A 58 1.83 4.62 -8.04
N VAL A 59 0.52 4.81 -7.79
CA VAL A 59 -0.36 3.75 -7.27
C VAL A 59 -0.51 2.61 -8.28
N LYS A 60 -0.74 2.92 -9.56
CA LYS A 60 -0.82 1.90 -10.62
C LYS A 60 0.49 1.13 -10.78
N ALA A 61 1.63 1.81 -10.73
CA ALA A 61 2.93 1.16 -10.83
C ALA A 61 3.22 0.28 -9.61
N ALA A 62 2.73 0.67 -8.44
CA ALA A 62 2.78 -0.17 -7.24
C ALA A 62 1.87 -1.40 -7.37
N ASP A 63 0.77 -1.32 -8.12
CA ASP A 63 -0.24 -2.38 -8.28
C ASP A 63 0.03 -3.36 -9.45
N TYR A 64 0.82 -2.94 -10.46
CA TYR A 64 0.99 -3.69 -11.72
C TYR A 64 1.67 -5.06 -11.58
N ASP A 65 2.40 -5.30 -10.49
CA ASP A 65 3.05 -6.59 -10.16
C ASP A 65 2.54 -7.14 -8.81
N VAL A 66 1.36 -6.71 -8.35
CA VAL A 66 0.77 -7.17 -7.09
C VAL A 66 -0.02 -8.44 -7.35
N THR A 67 0.42 -9.52 -6.72
CA THR A 67 -0.34 -10.76 -6.66
C THR A 67 -1.58 -10.57 -5.79
N ALA A 68 -2.66 -11.30 -6.07
CA ALA A 68 -3.88 -11.23 -5.27
C ALA A 68 -3.65 -11.54 -3.77
N GLU A 69 -2.59 -12.29 -3.44
CA GLU A 69 -2.13 -12.52 -2.07
C GLU A 69 -1.58 -11.23 -1.43
N GLN A 70 -0.77 -10.45 -2.14
CA GLN A 70 -0.24 -9.17 -1.65
C GLN A 70 -1.34 -8.11 -1.48
N THR A 71 -2.35 -8.09 -2.36
CA THR A 71 -3.53 -7.22 -2.19
C THR A 71 -4.33 -7.60 -0.94
N LYS A 72 -4.43 -8.90 -0.63
CA LYS A 72 -5.09 -9.37 0.60
C LYS A 72 -4.31 -8.99 1.86
N ASP A 73 -2.98 -9.07 1.82
CA ASP A 73 -2.12 -8.65 2.93
C ASP A 73 -2.28 -7.14 3.20
N GLN A 74 -2.30 -6.32 2.15
CA GLN A 74 -2.59 -4.88 2.24
C GLN A 74 -3.94 -4.60 2.88
N ALA A 75 -5.00 -5.27 2.43
CA ALA A 75 -6.33 -5.13 3.01
C ALA A 75 -6.35 -5.50 4.50
N THR A 76 -5.62 -6.55 4.91
CA THR A 76 -5.48 -6.95 6.31
C THR A 76 -4.76 -5.88 7.14
N ILE A 77 -3.69 -5.29 6.61
CA ILE A 77 -2.93 -4.21 7.29
C ILE A 77 -3.77 -2.94 7.43
N MET A 78 -4.57 -2.63 6.40
CA MET A 78 -5.41 -1.44 6.34
C MET A 78 -6.77 -1.61 7.06
N ASP A 79 -7.02 -2.77 7.64
CA ASP A 79 -8.32 -3.14 8.25
C ASP A 79 -9.50 -2.98 7.28
N ILE A 80 -9.28 -3.37 6.03
CA ILE A 80 -10.26 -3.38 4.94
C ILE A 80 -10.77 -4.81 4.75
N GLU A 81 -12.08 -5.02 4.80
CA GLU A 81 -12.69 -6.29 4.42
C GLU A 81 -12.37 -6.61 2.95
N SER A 82 -11.82 -7.79 2.70
CA SER A 82 -11.47 -8.23 1.35
C SER A 82 -11.85 -9.68 1.10
N VAL A 83 -12.37 -9.93 -0.10
CA VAL A 83 -12.71 -11.28 -0.57
C VAL A 83 -11.71 -11.66 -1.66
N HIS A 84 -11.02 -12.78 -1.47
CA HIS A 84 -10.07 -13.32 -2.44
C HIS A 84 -10.68 -14.51 -3.19
N ILE A 85 -10.93 -14.34 -4.49
CA ILE A 85 -11.50 -15.38 -5.37
C ILE A 85 -10.39 -15.94 -6.28
N SER A 86 -10.16 -17.25 -6.19
CA SER A 86 -9.21 -17.99 -7.04
C SER A 86 -9.95 -19.00 -7.93
N LYS A 87 -9.23 -19.72 -8.79
CA LYS A 87 -9.81 -20.76 -9.66
C LYS A 87 -10.41 -21.93 -8.88
N ASP A 88 -9.97 -22.14 -7.65
CA ASP A 88 -10.43 -23.22 -6.77
C ASP A 88 -11.54 -22.75 -5.81
N THR A 89 -11.97 -21.48 -5.90
CA THR A 89 -13.02 -20.93 -5.03
C THR A 89 -14.39 -21.51 -5.43
N THR A 90 -15.06 -22.16 -4.48
CA THR A 90 -16.43 -22.64 -4.63
C THR A 90 -17.42 -21.66 -3.98
N VAL A 91 -18.68 -21.69 -4.44
CA VAL A 91 -19.76 -20.87 -3.87
C VAL A 91 -19.93 -21.17 -2.38
N GLU A 92 -19.93 -22.45 -1.98
CA GLU A 92 -20.03 -22.87 -0.59
C GLU A 92 -18.84 -22.40 0.26
N GLY A 93 -17.63 -22.38 -0.31
CA GLY A 93 -16.44 -21.86 0.35
C GLY A 93 -16.52 -20.35 0.58
N LEU A 94 -17.03 -19.62 -0.41
CA LEU A 94 -17.24 -18.18 -0.34
C LEU A 94 -18.32 -17.80 0.68
N GLU A 95 -19.46 -18.50 0.67
CA GLU A 95 -20.55 -18.30 1.64
C GLU A 95 -20.09 -18.55 3.07
N ARG A 96 -19.28 -19.60 3.30
CA ARG A 96 -18.67 -19.86 4.61
C ARG A 96 -17.75 -18.72 5.04
N GLN A 97 -16.90 -18.22 4.14
CA GLN A 97 -15.97 -17.13 4.46
C GLN A 97 -16.72 -15.85 4.85
N LEU A 98 -17.71 -15.44 4.05
CA LEU A 98 -18.53 -14.25 4.33
C LEU A 98 -19.33 -14.38 5.64
N PHE A 99 -19.79 -15.61 5.96
CA PHE A 99 -20.45 -15.87 7.23
C PHE A 99 -19.48 -15.72 8.42
N PHE A 100 -18.26 -16.24 8.31
CA PHE A 100 -17.23 -16.09 9.35
C PHE A 100 -16.84 -14.63 9.57
N GLU A 101 -16.65 -13.85 8.51
CA GLU A 101 -16.33 -12.42 8.58
C GLU A 101 -17.45 -11.62 9.27
N ARG A 102 -18.72 -11.88 8.90
CA ARG A 102 -19.89 -11.26 9.56
C ARG A 102 -20.00 -11.62 11.04
N SER A 103 -19.70 -12.87 11.40
CA SER A 103 -19.76 -13.36 12.79
C SER A 103 -18.63 -12.77 13.65
N GLY A 104 -17.45 -12.55 13.05
CA GLY A 104 -16.32 -11.89 13.70
C GLY A 104 -16.65 -10.43 14.09
N MET A 105 -17.34 -9.70 13.21
CA MET A 105 -17.83 -8.35 13.51
C MET A 105 -18.79 -8.31 14.71
N GLU A 106 -19.73 -9.26 14.82
CA GLU A 106 -20.65 -9.32 15.97
C GLU A 106 -19.95 -9.56 17.31
N THR A 107 -18.78 -10.20 17.28
CA THR A 107 -18.00 -10.51 18.49
C THR A 107 -17.08 -9.35 18.89
N ALA A 108 -16.62 -8.53 17.94
CA ALA A 108 -15.78 -7.35 18.18
C ALA A 108 -16.55 -6.12 18.70
N VAL A 109 -17.89 -6.12 18.61
CA VAL A 109 -18.79 -5.04 19.08
C VAL A 109 -19.31 -5.28 20.51
N ARG A 110 -18.71 -6.22 21.26
CA ARG A 110 -18.95 -6.44 22.70
C ARG A 110 -17.70 -6.17 23.52
#